data_AF-A0AAD0HP66-F1
#
_entry.id   AF-A0AAD0HP66-F1
#
_cell.length_a   1.000
_cell.length_b   1.000
_cell.length_c   1.000
_cell.angle_alpha   90.00
_cell.angle_beta   90.00
_cell.angle_gamma   90.00
#
_symmetry.space_group_name_H-M   'P 1'
#
loop_
_entity.id
_entity.type
_entity.pdbx_description
1 polymer ?
#
loop_
_entity_poly.entity_id
_entity_poly.type
_entity_poly.pdbx_seq_one_letter_code
_entity_poly.pdbx_strand_id
1 'polypeptide(L)' 'MNQKNKKERIIESLSKVQVSKSLNECQDNMLEMLWRIAEGTRYESDVSVAFDCLRYHFENVTK' A
#
# COMPACT_ATOMS: atom_id res chain seq x y z
N MET A 1 0.84 18.70 14.23
CA MET A 1 0.54 17.79 13.10
C MET A 1 -0.73 17.03 13.45
N ASN A 2 -1.83 17.25 12.75
CA ASN A 2 -3.03 16.42 12.92
C ASN A 2 -2.70 15.03 12.38
N GLN A 3 -2.61 14.03 13.26
CA GLN A 3 -2.57 12.64 12.81
C GLN A 3 -3.92 12.37 12.14
N LYS A 4 -3.94 12.37 10.80
CA LYS A 4 -5.12 11.92 10.04
C LYS A 4 -5.54 10.56 10.58
N ASN A 5 -6.83 10.37 10.84
CA ASN A 5 -7.30 9.11 11.37
C ASN A 5 -7.08 7.99 10.33
N LYS A 6 -6.97 6.73 10.77
CA LYS A 6 -6.72 5.58 9.88
C LYS A 6 -7.71 5.50 8.72
N LYS A 7 -8.98 5.82 8.95
CA LYS A 7 -10.04 5.79 7.92
C LYS A 7 -9.83 6.86 6.85
N GLU A 8 -9.45 8.07 7.23
CA GLU A 8 -9.14 9.18 6.30
C GLU A 8 -7.98 8.82 5.38
N ARG A 9 -6.94 8.19 5.93
CA ARG A 9 -5.82 7.68 5.13
C ARG A 9 -6.30 6.59 4.15
N ILE A 10 -7.13 5.64 4.58
CA ILE A 10 -7.65 4.61 3.66
C ILE A 10 -8.47 5.25 2.53
N ILE A 11 -9.34 6.22 2.85
CA ILE A 11 -10.15 6.95 1.85
C ILE A 11 -9.26 7.69 0.86
N GLU A 12 -8.21 8.36 1.34
CA GLU A 12 -7.26 9.07 0.47
C GLU A 12 -6.59 8.11 -0.53
N SER A 13 -6.16 6.93 -0.08
CA SER A 13 -5.57 5.92 -0.98
C SER A 13 -6.60 5.40 -1.98
N LEU A 14 -7.85 5.16 -1.56
CA LEU A 14 -8.93 4.77 -2.47
C LEU A 14 -9.16 5.82 -3.57
N SER A 15 -9.17 7.10 -3.21
CA SER A 15 -9.30 8.18 -4.19
C SER A 15 -8.14 8.17 -5.20
N LYS A 16 -6.90 7.91 -4.75
CA LYS A 16 -5.75 7.80 -5.65
C LYS A 16 -5.85 6.59 -6.59
N VAL A 17 -6.30 5.43 -6.09
CA VAL A 17 -6.56 4.25 -6.92
C VAL A 17 -7.55 4.57 -8.04
N GLN A 18 -8.65 5.27 -7.71
CA GLN A 18 -9.71 5.59 -8.68
C GLN A 18 -9.27 6.53 -9.81
N VAL A 19 -8.28 7.40 -9.55
CA VAL A 19 -7.77 8.37 -10.53
C VAL A 19 -6.44 7.98 -11.16
N SER A 20 -5.93 6.79 -10.86
CA SER A 20 -4.64 6.30 -11.37
C SER A 20 -4.66 6.21 -12.90
N LYS A 21 -3.59 6.68 -13.54
CA LYS A 21 -3.48 6.78 -15.01
C LYS A 21 -2.75 5.60 -15.64
N SER A 22 -2.10 4.76 -14.83
CA SER A 22 -1.38 3.58 -15.27
C SER A 22 -1.62 2.40 -14.32
N LEU A 23 -1.37 1.19 -14.83
CA LEU A 23 -1.45 -0.02 -14.00
C LEU A 23 -0.46 0.03 -12.84
N ASN A 24 0.76 0.51 -13.07
CA ASN A 24 1.79 0.62 -12.03
C ASN A 24 1.35 1.60 -10.93
N GLU A 25 0.87 2.78 -11.30
CA GLU A 25 0.36 3.77 -10.34
C GLU A 25 -0.83 3.23 -9.55
N CYS A 26 -1.74 2.51 -10.23
CA CYS A 26 -2.87 1.86 -9.57
C CYS A 26 -2.39 0.81 -8.55
N GLN A 27 -1.43 -0.03 -8.92
CA GLN A 27 -0.84 -1.04 -8.06
C GLN A 27 -0.15 -0.42 -6.84
N ASP A 28 0.66 0.63 -7.02
CA ASP A 28 1.32 1.33 -5.92
C ASP A 28 0.30 1.91 -4.93
N ASN A 29 -0.76 2.55 -5.43
CA ASN A 29 -1.82 3.10 -4.60
C ASN A 29 -2.62 1.99 -3.88
N MET A 30 -2.83 0.84 -4.52
CA MET A 30 -3.47 -0.32 -3.89
C MET A 30 -2.62 -0.93 -2.78
N LEU A 31 -1.30 -1.03 -2.97
CA LEU A 31 -0.36 -1.50 -1.95
C LEU A 31 -0.33 -0.53 -0.76
N GLU A 32 -0.30 0.77 -1.02
CA GLU A 32 -0.39 1.79 0.04
C GLU A 32 -1.71 1.64 0.83
N MET A 33 -2.83 1.41 0.14
CA MET A 33 -4.12 1.17 0.78
C MET A 33 -4.09 -0.11 1.65
N LEU A 34 -3.50 -1.20 1.15
CA LEU A 34 -3.40 -2.46 1.88
C LEU A 34 -2.57 -2.30 3.17
N TRP A 35 -1.45 -1.59 3.10
CA TRP A 35 -0.65 -1.25 4.29
C TRP A 35 -1.47 -0.45 5.30
N ARG A 36 -2.15 0.60 4.85
CA ARG A 36 -3.02 1.43 5.71
C ARG A 36 -4.15 0.62 6.35
N ILE A 37 -4.65 -0.43 5.70
CA ILE A 37 -5.66 -1.35 6.27
C ILE A 37 -5.02 -2.24 7.33
N ALA A 38 -3.85 -2.79 7.07
CA ALA A 38 -3.16 -3.76 7.93
C ALA A 38 -2.53 -3.12 9.19
N GLU A 39 -2.10 -1.86 9.11
CA GLU A 39 -1.46 -1.11 10.21
C GLU A 39 -2.28 -1.16 11.51
N GLY A 40 -1.67 -1.60 12.60
CA GLY A 40 -2.31 -1.76 13.92
C GLY A 40 -3.30 -2.92 14.00
N THR A 41 -3.32 -3.83 13.02
CA THR A 41 -4.10 -5.07 13.06
C THR A 41 -3.19 -6.29 13.26
N ARG A 42 -3.78 -7.44 13.57
CA ARG A 42 -3.03 -8.71 13.67
C ARG A 42 -2.28 -9.12 12.38
N TYR A 43 -2.58 -8.48 11.25
CA TYR A 43 -2.00 -8.80 9.94
C TYR A 43 -0.81 -7.91 9.57
N GLU A 44 -0.45 -6.94 10.41
CA GLU A 44 0.63 -5.98 10.10
C GLU A 44 1.95 -6.67 9.76
N SER A 45 2.34 -7.69 10.55
CA SER A 45 3.55 -8.48 10.31
C SER A 45 3.51 -9.22 8.98
N ASP A 46 2.40 -9.89 8.69
CA ASP A 46 2.26 -10.73 7.49
C ASP A 46 2.29 -9.89 6.22
N VAL A 47 1.62 -8.72 6.26
CA VAL A 47 1.63 -7.76 5.16
C VAL A 47 3.01 -7.13 4.97
N SER A 48 3.73 -6.81 6.05
CA SER A 48 5.11 -6.34 5.96
C SER A 48 6.01 -7.35 5.25
N VAL A 49 5.93 -8.63 5.62
CA VAL A 49 6.70 -9.72 4.98
C VAL A 49 6.35 -9.85 3.51
N ALA A 50 5.06 -9.78 3.15
CA ALA A 50 4.63 -9.82 1.76
C ALA A 50 5.22 -8.65 0.93
N PHE A 51 5.30 -7.46 1.53
CA PHE A 51 5.86 -6.28 0.87
C PHE A 51 7.37 -6.37 0.71
N ASP A 52 8.07 -6.95 1.69
CA ASP A 52 9.51 -7.25 1.55
C ASP A 52 9.78 -8.24 0.40
N CYS A 53 8.97 -9.30 0.28
CA CYS A 53 9.06 -10.23 -0.85
C CYS A 53 8.82 -9.54 -2.19
N LEU A 54 7.83 -8.65 -2.26
CA LEU A 54 7.53 -7.89 -3.47
C LEU A 54 8.70 -6.97 -3.86
N ARG A 55 9.25 -6.23 -2.89
CA ARG A 55 10.43 -5.36 -3.10
C ARG A 55 11.64 -6.17 -3.56
N TYR A 56 11.92 -7.30 -2.92
CA TYR A 56 13.01 -8.19 -3.32
C TYR A 56 12.87 -8.65 -4.79
N HIS A 57 11.66 -8.99 -5.22
CA HIS A 57 11.40 -9.38 -6.61
C HIS A 57 11.67 -8.23 -7.58
N PHE A 58 11.18 -7.02 -7.27
CA PHE A 58 11.41 -5.83 -8.10
C PHE A 58 12.90 -5.50 -8.26
N GLU A 59 13.69 -5.61 -7.19
CA GLU A 59 15.12 -5.25 -7.21
C GLU A 59 16.00 -6.27 -7.95
N ASN A 60 15.58 -7.54 -7.98
CA ASN A 60 16.42 -8.65 -8.43
C ASN A 60 15.97 -9.34 -9.72
N VAL A 61 14.67 -9.27 -10.07
CA VAL A 61 14.11 -10.01 -11.21
C VAL A 61 13.78 -9.10 -12.39
N THR A 62 13.43 -7.85 -12.14
CA THR A 62 13.00 -6.90 -13.20
C THR A 62 14.19 -6.14 -13.84
N LYS A 63 15.41 -6.68 -13.75
CA LYS A 63 16.62 -6.13 -14.41
C LYS A 63 16.81 -6.67 -15.83
#